data_AF-A0A212KVG1-F1
#
_entry.id   AF-A0A212KVG1-F1
#
_cell.length_a   1.000
_cell.length_b   1.000
_cell.length_c   1.000
_cell.angle_alpha   90.00
_cell.angle_beta   90.00
_cell.angle_gamma   90.00
#
_symmetry.space_group_name_H-M   'P 1'
#
loop_
_entity.id
_entity.type
_entity.pdbx_description
1 polymer ?
#
loop_
_entity_poly.entity_id
_entity_poly.type
_entity_poly.pdbx_seq_one_letter_code
_entity_poly.pdbx_strand_id
1 'polypeptide(L)'
;CLSRLIADVSWATLLRFLEYKSTWYGRVLVKVGQYFPSSKRCSKCQYTLKELELKTRNWDCPNCGTQHNRDMNAAKNILSEGLRLLGTDQLKIPWGARDLKPVEFV
;
A
#
# COMPACT_ATOMS: atom_id res chain seq x y z
N CYS A 1 -22.33 11.85 8.92
CA CYS A 1 -21.29 12.67 8.25
C CYS A 1 -20.05 11.80 8.07
N LEU A 2 -19.40 11.84 6.90
CA LEU A 2 -18.17 11.09 6.63
C LEU A 2 -17.05 11.39 7.65
N SER A 3 -16.98 12.63 8.14
CA SER A 3 -16.03 13.06 9.18
C SER A 3 -16.15 12.29 10.50
N ARG A 4 -17.37 11.92 10.91
CA ARG A 4 -17.61 11.14 12.14
C ARG A 4 -17.11 9.70 12.00
N LEU A 5 -17.36 9.08 10.84
CA LEU A 5 -16.84 7.73 10.54
C LEU A 5 -15.31 7.69 10.45
N ILE A 6 -14.66 8.77 10.03
CA ILE A 6 -13.19 8.87 10.00
C ILE A 6 -12.61 9.03 11.42
N ALA A 7 -13.27 9.82 12.27
CA ALA A 7 -12.89 9.98 13.67
C ALA A 7 -13.05 8.67 14.47
N ASP A 8 -14.13 7.92 14.21
CA ASP A 8 -14.43 6.64 14.89
C ASP A 8 -13.34 5.57 14.64
N VAL A 9 -12.57 5.67 13.53
CA VAL A 9 -11.60 4.63 13.14
C VAL A 9 -10.19 4.88 13.71
N SER A 10 -9.95 6.05 14.34
CA SER A 10 -8.71 6.34 15.08
C SER A 10 -7.41 5.98 14.33
N TRP A 11 -7.30 6.36 13.04
CA TRP A 11 -6.15 6.02 12.17
C TRP A 11 -4.79 6.42 12.76
N ALA A 12 -4.71 7.53 13.49
CA ALA A 12 -3.49 7.95 14.18
C ALA A 12 -3.06 6.93 15.26
N THR A 13 -4.02 6.34 15.98
CA THR A 13 -3.77 5.29 16.98
C THR A 13 -3.27 4.01 16.30
N LEU A 14 -3.86 3.62 15.16
CA LEU A 14 -3.37 2.48 14.39
C LEU A 14 -1.92 2.69 13.93
N LEU A 15 -1.59 3.88 13.42
CA LEU A 15 -0.22 4.20 13.03
C LEU A 15 0.74 4.13 14.20
N ARG A 16 0.38 4.71 15.36
CA ARG A 16 1.17 4.61 16.59
C ARG A 16 1.42 3.15 16.99
N PHE A 17 0.41 2.29 16.85
CA PHE A 17 0.54 0.87 17.15
C PHE A 17 1.50 0.15 16.21
N LEU A 18 1.44 0.47 14.92
CA LEU A 18 2.36 -0.09 13.93
C LEU A 18 3.80 0.39 14.17
N GLU A 19 3.99 1.68 14.48
CA GLU A 19 5.30 2.27 14.75
C GLU A 19 5.98 1.56 15.93
N TYR A 20 5.38 1.58 17.13
CA TYR A 20 6.07 1.01 18.29
C TYR A 20 6.26 -0.51 18.16
N LYS A 21 5.30 -1.23 17.58
CA LYS A 21 5.45 -2.69 17.37
C LYS A 21 6.53 -3.00 16.34
N SER A 22 6.63 -2.21 15.27
CA SER A 22 7.70 -2.39 14.28
C SER A 22 9.08 -2.21 14.92
N THR A 23 9.25 -1.19 15.75
CA THR A 23 10.48 -0.98 16.54
C THR A 23 10.77 -2.16 17.47
N TRP A 24 9.77 -2.67 18.19
CA TRP A 24 9.96 -3.80 19.12
C TRP A 24 10.47 -5.07 18.43
N TYR A 25 10.03 -5.33 17.21
CA TYR A 25 10.40 -6.52 16.44
C TYR A 25 11.51 -6.26 15.42
N GLY A 26 12.18 -5.10 15.46
CA GLY A 26 13.25 -4.75 14.51
C GLY A 26 12.78 -4.71 13.05
N ARG A 27 11.52 -4.32 12.81
CA ARG A 27 10.93 -4.22 11.47
C ARG A 27 10.95 -2.79 10.96
N VAL A 28 11.07 -2.64 9.65
CA VAL A 28 10.96 -1.34 8.98
C VAL A 28 9.51 -1.07 8.62
N LEU A 29 8.98 0.07 9.09
CA LEU A 29 7.66 0.57 8.71
C LEU A 29 7.82 1.65 7.63
N VAL A 30 7.19 1.44 6.48
CA VAL A 30 7.22 2.38 5.35
C VAL A 30 5.84 2.95 5.14
N LYS A 31 5.75 4.28 5.10
CA LYS A 31 4.50 5.00 4.85
C LYS A 31 4.42 5.39 3.37
N VAL A 32 3.41 4.89 2.67
CA VAL A 32 3.10 5.33 1.30
C VAL A 32 2.28 6.62 1.35
N GLY A 33 2.51 7.52 0.39
CA GLY A 33 1.82 8.81 0.33
C GLY A 33 0.31 8.68 0.23
N GLN A 34 -0.42 9.54 0.94
CA GLN A 34 -1.88 9.50 1.05
C GLN A 34 -2.63 9.64 -0.29
N TYR A 35 -2.03 10.33 -1.26
CA TYR A 35 -2.61 10.58 -2.59
C TYR A 35 -2.12 9.59 -3.65
N PHE A 36 -1.37 8.56 -3.26
CA PHE A 36 -0.93 7.52 -4.19
C PHE A 36 -2.16 6.77 -4.74
N PRO A 37 -2.35 6.69 -6.08
CA PRO A 37 -3.55 6.14 -6.69
C PRO A 37 -3.59 4.60 -6.67
N SER A 38 -3.43 3.98 -5.50
CA SER A 38 -3.28 2.53 -5.33
C SER A 38 -4.46 1.74 -5.89
N SER A 39 -5.69 2.22 -5.73
CA SER A 39 -6.90 1.53 -6.22
C SER A 39 -7.17 1.75 -7.71
N LYS A 40 -6.75 2.90 -8.26
CA LYS A 40 -6.98 3.34 -9.65
C LYS A 40 -5.88 2.91 -10.62
N ARG A 41 -4.68 2.63 -10.11
CA ARG A 41 -3.52 2.20 -10.90
C ARG A 41 -3.60 0.70 -11.14
N CYS A 42 -3.44 0.27 -12.38
CA CYS A 42 -3.35 -1.14 -12.72
C CYS A 42 -2.03 -1.71 -12.17
N SER A 43 -2.09 -2.74 -11.32
CA SER A 43 -0.88 -3.41 -10.81
C SER A 43 -0.10 -4.18 -11.88
N LYS A 44 -0.69 -4.46 -13.05
CA LYS A 44 -0.03 -5.17 -14.16
C LYS A 44 0.69 -4.23 -15.13
N CYS A 45 0.00 -3.20 -15.62
CA CYS A 45 0.52 -2.33 -16.69
C CYS A 45 0.69 -0.86 -16.26
N GLN A 46 0.52 -0.56 -14.97
CA GLN A 46 0.67 0.77 -14.38
C GLN A 46 -0.27 1.87 -14.91
N TYR A 47 -1.23 1.54 -15.78
CA TYR A 47 -2.24 2.49 -16.25
C TYR A 47 -3.09 3.00 -15.08
N THR A 48 -3.21 4.32 -14.94
CA THR A 48 -4.02 4.95 -13.88
C THR A 48 -5.34 5.43 -14.45
N LEU A 49 -6.45 4.91 -13.92
CA LEU A 49 -7.79 5.42 -14.23
C LEU A 49 -7.92 6.88 -13.80
N LYS A 50 -8.58 7.70 -14.62
CA LYS A 50 -8.95 9.08 -14.25
C LYS A 50 -9.90 9.07 -13.05
N GLU A 51 -10.94 8.24 -13.15
CA GLU A 51 -11.98 8.15 -12.14
C GLU A 51 -12.30 6.69 -11.82
N LEU A 52 -12.62 6.43 -10.55
CA LEU A 52 -13.07 5.14 -10.05
C LEU A 52 -14.05 5.41 -8.91
N GLU A 53 -15.29 4.98 -9.09
CA GLU A 53 -16.33 5.20 -8.09
C GLU A 53 -16.08 4.37 -6.82
N LEU A 54 -16.41 4.94 -5.66
CA LEU A 54 -16.20 4.28 -4.36
C LEU A 54 -17.00 2.98 -4.19
N LYS A 55 -18.09 2.80 -4.92
CA LYS A 55 -18.90 1.56 -4.89
C LYS A 55 -18.32 0.44 -5.77
N THR A 56 -17.44 0.77 -6.71
CA THR A 56 -16.86 -0.20 -7.64
C THR A 56 -15.86 -1.10 -6.91
N ARG A 57 -16.17 -2.40 -6.84
CA ARG A 57 -15.31 -3.42 -6.22
C ARG A 57 -14.45 -4.16 -7.23
N ASN A 58 -14.96 -4.37 -8.43
CA ASN A 58 -14.23 -5.00 -9.52
C ASN A 58 -14.23 -4.07 -10.73
N TRP A 59 -13.12 -4.00 -11.44
CA TRP A 59 -12.98 -3.21 -12.68
C TRP A 59 -11.96 -3.86 -13.61
N ASP A 60 -12.17 -3.67 -14.91
CA ASP A 60 -11.26 -4.17 -15.94
C ASP A 60 -10.34 -3.05 -16.40
N CYS A 61 -9.04 -3.35 -16.51
CA CYS A 61 -8.09 -2.37 -16.98
C CYS A 61 -8.30 -2.08 -18.47
N PRO A 62 -8.58 -0.82 -18.89
CA PRO A 62 -8.84 -0.50 -20.29
C PRO A 62 -7.58 -0.62 -21.16
N ASN A 63 -6.38 -0.64 -20.56
CA ASN A 63 -5.12 -0.75 -21.28
C ASN A 63 -4.67 -2.21 -21.51
N CYS A 64 -4.88 -3.10 -20.53
CA CYS A 64 -4.36 -4.48 -20.61
C CYS A 64 -5.41 -5.58 -20.41
N GLY A 65 -6.69 -5.22 -20.27
CA GLY A 65 -7.81 -6.14 -20.11
C GLY A 65 -7.81 -6.94 -18.81
N THR A 66 -6.92 -6.63 -17.85
CA THR A 66 -6.85 -7.40 -16.60
C THR A 66 -7.98 -7.02 -15.67
N GLN A 67 -8.71 -8.02 -15.20
CA GLN A 67 -9.74 -7.85 -14.18
C GLN A 67 -9.10 -7.67 -12.80
N HIS A 68 -9.54 -6.62 -12.09
CA HIS A 68 -9.04 -6.28 -10.77
C HIS A 68 -10.16 -6.31 -9.75
N ASN A 69 -9.93 -7.01 -8.64
CA ASN A 69 -10.55 -6.64 -7.37
C ASN A 69 -9.81 -5.42 -6.80
N ARG A 70 -10.56 -4.36 -6.48
CA ARG A 70 -10.01 -3.05 -6.09
C ARG A 70 -9.06 -3.13 -4.91
N ASP A 71 -9.43 -3.87 -3.87
CA ASP A 71 -8.69 -3.87 -2.61
C ASP A 71 -7.42 -4.75 -2.75
N MET A 72 -7.50 -5.87 -3.46
CA MET A 72 -6.33 -6.69 -3.82
C MET A 72 -5.35 -5.94 -4.74
N ASN A 73 -5.87 -5.19 -5.72
CA ASN A 73 -5.04 -4.37 -6.61
C ASN A 73 -4.35 -3.24 -5.84
N ALA A 74 -5.07 -2.56 -4.94
CA ALA A 74 -4.50 -1.54 -4.07
C ALA A 74 -3.38 -2.07 -3.20
N ALA A 75 -3.54 -3.26 -2.59
CA ALA A 75 -2.50 -3.90 -1.79
C ALA A 75 -1.22 -4.17 -2.61
N LYS A 76 -1.35 -4.70 -3.84
CA LYS A 76 -0.21 -4.93 -4.74
C LYS A 76 0.53 -3.64 -5.09
N ASN A 77 -0.20 -2.57 -5.38
CA ASN A 77 0.38 -1.28 -5.70
C ASN A 77 1.05 -0.63 -4.48
N ILE A 78 0.46 -0.72 -3.29
CA ILE A 78 1.07 -0.22 -2.04
C ILE A 78 2.36 -0.98 -1.73
N LEU A 79 2.39 -2.30 -1.90
CA LEU A 79 3.60 -3.08 -1.73
C LEU A 79 4.69 -2.63 -2.71
N SER A 80 4.36 -2.53 -4.01
CA SER A 80 5.31 -2.09 -5.03
C SER A 80 5.88 -0.69 -4.72
N GLU A 81 5.02 0.25 -4.31
CA GLU A 81 5.45 1.60 -3.96
C GLU A 81 6.28 1.62 -2.67
N GLY A 82 5.92 0.81 -1.67
CA GLY A 82 6.71 0.66 -0.45
C GLY A 82 8.11 0.10 -0.71
N LEU A 83 8.23 -0.90 -1.59
CA LEU A 83 9.53 -1.45 -2.02
C LEU A 83 10.35 -0.43 -2.79
N ARG A 84 9.71 0.37 -3.66
CA ARG A 84 10.35 1.46 -4.38
C ARG A 84 10.90 2.52 -3.41
N LEU A 85 10.14 2.89 -2.39
CA LEU A 85 10.56 3.85 -1.36
C LEU A 85 11.71 3.32 -0.49
N LEU A 86 11.79 2.00 -0.28
CA LEU A 86 12.91 1.37 0.41
C LEU A 86 14.18 1.26 -0.46
N GLY A 87 14.10 1.52 -1.77
CA GLY A 87 15.19 1.27 -2.70
C GLY A 87 15.41 -0.24 -2.96
N THR A 88 14.48 -1.10 -2.55
CA THR A 88 14.55 -2.55 -2.72
C THR A 88 13.72 -2.98 -3.92
N ASP A 89 14.07 -2.49 -5.12
CA ASP A 89 13.28 -2.73 -6.34
C ASP A 89 13.27 -4.21 -6.80
N GLN A 90 14.04 -5.10 -6.13
CA GLN A 90 14.16 -6.51 -6.53
C GLN A 90 14.23 -7.55 -5.41
N LEU A 91 13.94 -7.21 -4.15
CA LEU A 91 13.89 -8.25 -3.12
C LEU A 91 12.55 -8.99 -3.21
N LYS A 92 12.58 -10.21 -3.75
CA LYS A 92 11.57 -11.24 -3.46
C LYS A 92 11.60 -11.48 -1.95
N ILE A 93 10.88 -10.66 -1.18
CA ILE A 93 10.83 -10.82 0.27
C ILE A 93 10.03 -12.10 0.52
N PRO A 94 10.65 -13.18 1.04
CA PRO A 94 9.90 -14.35 1.45
C PRO A 94 8.96 -13.91 2.56
N TRP A 95 7.67 -14.22 2.42
CA TRP A 95 6.71 -13.98 3.48
C TRP A 95 7.19 -14.74 4.72
N GLY A 96 7.72 -14.02 5.72
CA GLY A 96 8.35 -14.61 6.91
C GLY A 96 9.87 -14.38 7.07
N ALA A 97 10.55 -13.66 6.18
CA ALA A 97 11.94 -13.24 6.43
C ALA A 97 11.96 -12.25 7.61
N ARG A 98 12.57 -12.67 8.74
CA ARG A 98 12.57 -11.92 10.00
C ARG A 98 13.63 -10.83 10.05
N ASP A 99 14.57 -10.85 9.12
CA ASP A 99 15.84 -10.14 9.24
C ASP A 99 16.08 -9.21 8.05
N LEU A 100 15.13 -8.29 7.80
CA LEU A 100 15.46 -7.12 6.99
C LEU A 100 16.31 -6.21 7.88
N LYS A 101 17.63 -6.22 7.67
CA LYS A 101 18.54 -5.30 8.35
C LYS A 101 18.07 -3.86 8.11
N PRO A 102 18.13 -3.00 9.13
CA PRO A 102 17.83 -1.58 8.96
C PRO A 102 18.68 -1.03 7.82
N VAL A 103 18.04 -0.36 6.87
CA VAL A 103 18.76 0.52 5.95
C VAL A 103 19.11 1.74 6.78
N GLU A 104 20.36 1.85 7.20
CA GLU A 104 20.86 3.10 7.81
C GLU A 104 20.89 4.16 6.72
N PHE A 105 20.04 5.17 6.86
CA PHE A 105 20.10 6.39 6.07
C PHE A 105 21.14 7.29 6.74
N VAL A 106 22.27 7.51 6.05
CA VAL A 106 23.23 8.58 6.36
C VAL A 106 22.59 9.93 6.04
#